data_AF-A0A813LWM7-F1
#
_entry.id   AF-A0A813LWM7-F1
#
_cell.length_a   1.000
_cell.length_b   1.000
_cell.length_c   1.000
_cell.angle_alpha   90.00
_cell.angle_beta   90.00
_cell.angle_gamma   90.00
#
_symmetry.space_group_name_H-M   'P 1'
#
loop_
_entity.id
_entity.type
_entity.pdbx_description
1 polymer ?
#
loop_
_entity_poly.entity_id
_entity_poly.type
_entity_poly.pdbx_seq_one_letter_code
_entity_poly.pdbx_strand_id
1 'polypeptide(L)'
;MTRCLTSSQLASNNRLRGIREQPSDTRYGIFRPQLQKLKQLLSDFKAMVLLPEGDCDSADEDMNHKQDLPDSPMSAETRGYLRVDCNSIEGLQACKAVLLALEAAASSLGLAPAPRQYRQGFSANYAAIFAGHARCYRADVLEAALASHKVRETCVNGVRYPFPSQLLENGAALRRAWAALAEAICKSNLEALRACGGLQSLICWWPGAADQQGHWEDLRVAVHVLDEAWAAWENCYITELIRVEEEARRPLRAAIAAAKQVDGLSGNMDSDAIKCIDQMVSALAHLNTIANPQGKGRGDLDGRVLRAALAWLELEEGPNAGTCTNLLDNAGARSLVQNVAGRIVDAFLKCLDYLCHLEPHLCKVDPWLGRNAGLAERLLDLEEQWELGERLLMDTSGFGSLLQLASTLEAFSGSSEAFRAMLEECDAELFMVLPRLVWLCALQPSSGGRQVLGQMLPCLRFNEDEESLDNDHLAGLRALFTTFCEGLLQFMHASRPSLAAFPAEQHAQTETSWAVAEAACLQRLLFQAAVAGPADCSKAAQEVLLEARSAAAFSMSGSPCSDQEGLFEQLETLLRELEGWSLKLQRHCPQDWNCLSSVLVGSIHPAAVLPQPATAENQAFQV
;
A
#
# COMPACT_ATOMS: atom_id res chain seq x y z
N MET A 1 -14.75 -21.18 49.09
CA MET A 1 -14.18 -20.03 49.82
C MET A 1 -15.28 -18.98 49.95
N THR A 2 -16.39 -19.18 50.66
CA THR A 2 -16.63 -19.36 52.11
C THR A 2 -16.13 -18.24 53.02
N ARG A 3 -17.11 -17.55 53.63
CA ARG A 3 -17.11 -16.69 54.85
C ARG A 3 -16.79 -15.19 54.63
N CYS A 4 -17.45 -14.22 55.28
CA CYS A 4 -18.28 -14.27 56.48
C CYS A 4 -19.21 -13.04 56.60
N LEU A 5 -20.43 -13.27 57.11
CA LEU A 5 -21.32 -12.30 57.77
C LEU A 5 -20.77 -11.94 59.16
N THR A 6 -21.14 -10.77 59.70
CA THR A 6 -21.81 -10.66 61.02
C THR A 6 -22.44 -9.28 61.26
N SER A 7 -23.73 -9.30 61.65
CA SER A 7 -24.50 -8.22 62.27
C SER A 7 -24.27 -8.11 63.78
N SER A 8 -24.57 -6.94 64.36
CA SER A 8 -24.98 -6.69 65.76
C SER A 8 -24.90 -5.16 65.99
N GLN A 9 -25.85 -4.39 66.56
CA GLN A 9 -26.77 -4.65 67.68
C GLN A 9 -27.84 -3.52 67.75
N LEU A 10 -28.93 -3.80 68.46
CA LEU A 10 -30.13 -2.98 68.68
C LEU A 10 -30.28 -2.66 70.19
N ALA A 11 -31.06 -1.61 70.50
CA ALA A 11 -31.61 -1.16 71.80
C ALA A 11 -30.78 -0.08 72.55
N SER A 12 -31.31 1.02 73.14
CA SER A 12 -32.66 1.28 73.68
C SER A 12 -32.91 2.77 74.08
N ASN A 13 -34.20 3.13 74.14
CA ASN A 13 -34.91 4.06 75.06
C ASN A 13 -34.88 5.61 74.95
N ASN A 14 -36.00 6.12 74.38
CA ASN A 14 -36.97 7.10 74.92
C ASN A 14 -36.54 8.17 75.96
N ARG A 15 -36.69 9.45 75.56
CA ARG A 15 -37.23 10.55 76.41
C ARG A 15 -37.99 11.59 75.57
N LEU A 16 -39.05 12.10 76.17
CA LEU A 16 -40.19 12.83 75.62
C LEU A 16 -39.98 14.35 75.43
N ARG A 17 -40.79 14.88 74.50
CA ARG A 17 -41.42 16.22 74.41
C ARG A 17 -40.61 17.43 73.93
N GLY A 18 -40.92 17.80 72.68
CA GLY A 18 -41.65 19.05 72.40
C GLY A 18 -40.83 20.12 71.70
N ILE A 19 -40.97 20.25 70.37
CA ILE A 19 -40.84 21.50 69.61
C ILE A 19 -41.67 21.37 68.31
N ARG A 20 -42.40 22.44 68.03
CA ARG A 20 -43.20 22.81 66.84
C ARG A 20 -42.96 22.02 65.55
N GLU A 21 -44.08 21.62 64.94
CA GLU A 21 -44.19 21.32 63.52
C GLU A 21 -43.67 22.51 62.68
N GLN A 22 -42.48 22.34 62.08
CA GLN A 22 -42.12 23.03 60.86
C GLN A 22 -42.59 22.15 59.69
N PRO A 23 -43.20 22.73 58.63
CA PRO A 23 -43.48 21.97 57.42
C PRO A 23 -42.16 21.45 56.86
N SER A 24 -41.99 20.13 56.85
CA SER A 24 -40.79 19.46 56.40
C SER A 24 -40.58 19.71 54.90
N ASP A 25 -39.60 20.57 54.62
CA ASP A 25 -39.05 20.92 53.31
C ASP A 25 -38.27 19.75 52.64
N THR A 26 -38.58 18.50 53.02
CA THR A 26 -37.85 17.29 52.64
C THR A 26 -38.20 16.80 51.23
N ARG A 27 -39.31 17.27 50.63
CA ARG A 27 -39.63 16.96 49.23
C ARG A 27 -38.78 17.77 48.26
N TYR A 28 -38.36 19.00 48.58
CA TYR A 28 -37.59 19.85 47.68
C TYR A 28 -36.12 19.40 47.51
N GLY A 29 -35.54 18.74 48.52
CA GLY A 29 -34.17 18.25 48.47
C GLY A 29 -33.91 17.17 47.40
N ILE A 30 -34.93 16.37 47.07
CA ILE A 30 -34.83 15.25 46.10
C ILE A 30 -34.75 15.77 44.66
N PHE A 31 -35.35 16.93 44.38
CA PHE A 31 -35.52 17.44 43.01
C PHE A 31 -34.46 18.46 42.58
N ARG A 32 -33.74 19.08 43.53
CA ARG A 32 -32.70 20.07 43.23
C ARG A 32 -31.59 19.56 42.27
N PRO A 33 -31.10 18.30 42.38
CA PRO A 33 -30.13 17.76 41.43
C PRO A 33 -30.70 17.53 40.03
N GLN A 34 -32.00 17.21 39.94
CA GLN A 34 -32.69 16.98 38.66
C GLN A 34 -32.85 18.30 37.89
N LEU A 35 -33.13 19.40 38.61
CA LEU A 35 -33.25 20.74 38.06
C LEU A 35 -31.92 21.26 37.47
N GLN A 36 -30.79 21.01 38.14
CA GLN A 36 -29.47 21.41 37.62
C GLN A 36 -29.12 20.67 36.33
N LYS A 37 -29.41 19.37 36.24
CA LYS A 37 -29.18 18.57 35.03
C LYS A 37 -30.03 19.04 33.86
N LEU A 38 -31.28 19.43 34.12
CA LEU A 38 -32.16 19.96 33.08
C LEU A 38 -31.73 21.36 32.61
N LYS A 39 -31.28 22.22 33.52
CA LYS A 39 -30.70 23.53 33.16
C LYS A 39 -29.45 23.37 32.30
N GLN A 40 -28.61 22.38 32.63
CA GLN A 40 -27.44 22.04 31.83
C GLN A 40 -27.85 21.58 30.42
N LEU A 41 -28.82 20.64 30.32
CA LEU A 41 -29.38 20.19 29.04
C LEU A 41 -29.88 21.36 28.18
N LEU A 42 -30.64 22.28 28.79
CA LEU A 42 -31.17 23.47 28.11
C LEU A 42 -30.06 24.42 27.62
N SER A 43 -29.02 24.61 28.44
CA SER A 43 -27.86 25.43 28.08
C SER A 43 -27.08 24.83 26.91
N ASP A 44 -26.80 23.53 27.00
CA ASP A 44 -26.02 22.80 25.99
C ASP A 44 -26.80 22.68 24.68
N PHE A 45 -28.12 22.44 24.76
CA PHE A 45 -28.99 22.38 23.58
C PHE A 45 -29.02 23.73 22.86
N LYS A 46 -29.08 24.84 23.60
CA LYS A 46 -29.02 26.19 23.02
C LYS A 46 -27.66 26.48 22.37
N ALA A 47 -26.57 25.97 22.93
CA ALA A 47 -25.24 26.10 22.33
C ALA A 47 -25.11 25.29 21.04
N MET A 48 -25.79 24.14 20.95
CA MET A 48 -25.77 23.26 19.79
C MET A 48 -26.64 23.76 18.60
N VAL A 49 -27.70 24.53 18.87
CA VAL A 49 -28.78 24.84 17.90
C VAL A 49 -28.60 26.17 17.14
N LEU A 50 -27.48 26.89 17.30
CA LEU A 50 -27.31 28.23 16.72
C LEU A 50 -26.31 28.29 15.56
N LEU A 51 -26.47 27.43 14.55
CA LEU A 51 -26.04 27.79 13.19
C LEU A 51 -27.29 28.23 12.41
N PRO A 52 -27.49 29.55 12.18
CA PRO A 52 -28.51 29.97 11.21
C PRO A 52 -28.21 29.31 9.86
N GLU A 53 -29.25 28.94 9.11
CA GLU A 53 -29.12 28.51 7.70
C GLU A 53 -28.44 29.64 6.92
N GLY A 54 -27.11 29.62 6.83
CA GLY A 54 -26.37 30.34 5.82
C GLY A 54 -26.39 29.50 4.56
N ASP A 55 -26.79 30.10 3.43
CA ASP A 55 -26.70 29.52 2.09
C ASP A 55 -25.25 29.05 1.83
N CYS A 56 -24.96 27.77 2.09
CA CYS A 56 -23.66 27.15 1.83
C CYS A 56 -23.70 26.12 0.69
N ASP A 57 -24.74 26.15 -0.15
CA ASP A 57 -24.90 25.27 -1.32
C ASP A 57 -24.25 25.85 -2.61
N SER A 58 -23.22 26.69 -2.53
CA SER A 58 -22.65 27.37 -3.73
C SER A 58 -21.18 27.12 -4.05
N ALA A 59 -20.49 26.15 -3.43
CA ALA A 59 -19.03 25.99 -3.64
C ALA A 59 -18.51 24.67 -4.22
N ASP A 60 -19.31 23.59 -4.35
CA ASP A 60 -18.76 22.27 -4.76
C ASP A 60 -19.54 21.54 -5.88
N GLU A 61 -20.34 22.24 -6.69
CA GLU A 61 -20.89 21.64 -7.92
C GLU A 61 -19.98 21.94 -9.12
N ASP A 62 -18.94 21.13 -9.30
CA ASP A 62 -18.24 21.00 -10.57
C ASP A 62 -18.26 19.54 -11.07
N MET A 63 -18.91 19.36 -12.22
CA MET A 63 -18.61 18.38 -13.28
C MET A 63 -18.80 16.86 -13.01
N ASN A 64 -20.03 16.34 -13.14
CA ASN A 64 -20.39 15.40 -14.24
C ASN A 64 -21.82 14.81 -14.13
N HIS A 65 -22.43 14.60 -15.31
CA HIS A 65 -23.69 13.90 -15.61
C HIS A 65 -25.02 14.52 -15.14
N LYS A 66 -25.54 15.45 -15.96
CA LYS A 66 -26.99 15.68 -16.09
C LYS A 66 -27.66 14.47 -16.75
N GLN A 67 -28.36 13.66 -15.97
CA GLN A 67 -29.48 12.85 -16.46
C GLN A 67 -30.78 13.50 -15.96
N ASP A 68 -31.64 13.86 -16.91
CA ASP A 68 -32.96 14.45 -16.68
C ASP A 68 -33.86 13.45 -15.93
N LEU A 69 -33.96 13.61 -14.60
CA LEU A 69 -35.02 13.00 -13.80
C LEU A 69 -36.10 14.07 -13.53
N PRO A 70 -37.39 13.73 -13.63
CA PRO A 70 -38.47 14.70 -13.47
C PRO A 70 -38.54 15.22 -12.03
N ASP A 71 -38.62 16.55 -11.91
CA ASP A 71 -38.84 17.30 -10.67
C ASP A 71 -40.08 16.78 -9.94
N SER A 72 -39.85 15.92 -8.94
CA SER A 72 -40.88 15.52 -7.99
C SER A 72 -41.06 16.64 -6.97
N PRO A 73 -42.28 17.11 -6.70
CA PRO A 73 -42.51 18.19 -5.74
C PRO A 73 -42.20 17.68 -4.33
N MET A 74 -40.97 17.88 -3.86
CA MET A 74 -40.63 17.73 -2.45
C MET A 74 -41.48 18.71 -1.64
N SER A 75 -42.32 18.15 -0.77
CA SER A 75 -43.24 18.88 0.10
C SER A 75 -42.50 19.91 0.95
N ALA A 76 -43.20 20.98 1.34
CA ALA A 76 -42.72 22.04 2.24
C ALA A 76 -42.36 21.55 3.67
N GLU A 77 -42.34 20.24 3.93
CA GLU A 77 -42.01 19.60 5.20
C GLU A 77 -40.50 19.57 5.49
N THR A 78 -39.66 20.00 4.55
CA THR A 78 -38.18 19.92 4.69
C THR A 78 -37.54 21.18 5.30
N ARG A 79 -38.29 22.27 5.50
CA ARG A 79 -37.74 23.54 5.99
C ARG A 79 -37.65 23.54 7.52
N GLY A 80 -36.43 23.38 8.05
CA GLY A 80 -36.13 23.56 9.47
C GLY A 80 -35.65 22.30 10.19
N TYR A 81 -34.98 21.37 9.52
CA TYR A 81 -34.29 20.30 10.24
C TYR A 81 -33.12 20.88 11.04
N LEU A 82 -33.15 20.68 12.35
CA LEU A 82 -32.04 21.01 13.26
C LEU A 82 -30.76 20.31 12.79
N ARG A 83 -29.86 21.07 12.17
CA ARG A 83 -28.54 20.58 11.77
C ARG A 83 -27.65 20.57 13.02
N VAL A 84 -27.18 19.39 13.38
CA VAL A 84 -26.17 19.23 14.42
C VAL A 84 -24.83 19.24 13.75
N ASP A 85 -23.96 20.18 14.11
CA ASP A 85 -22.57 20.14 13.68
C ASP A 85 -21.82 19.08 14.49
N CYS A 86 -21.60 17.92 13.88
CA CYS A 86 -20.74 16.88 14.43
C CYS A 86 -19.35 16.85 13.77
N ASN A 87 -19.13 17.71 12.77
CA ASN A 87 -17.88 17.74 11.99
C ASN A 87 -16.80 18.59 12.67
N SER A 88 -17.19 19.68 13.35
CA SER A 88 -16.26 20.44 14.18
C SER A 88 -16.00 19.75 15.52
N ILE A 89 -14.80 19.96 16.09
CA ILE A 89 -14.45 19.43 17.41
C ILE A 89 -15.38 20.01 18.48
N GLU A 90 -15.67 21.32 18.39
CA GLU A 90 -16.55 22.05 19.29
C GLU A 90 -17.99 21.54 19.18
N GLY A 91 -18.49 21.36 17.97
CA GLY A 91 -19.84 20.84 17.71
C GLY A 91 -20.01 19.41 18.22
N LEU A 92 -19.03 18.54 17.97
CA LEU A 92 -19.01 17.17 18.50
C LEU A 92 -19.01 17.14 20.03
N GLN A 93 -18.24 18.02 20.68
CA GLN A 93 -18.23 18.15 22.14
C GLN A 93 -19.58 18.64 22.69
N ALA A 94 -20.19 19.65 22.04
CA ALA A 94 -21.51 20.16 22.42
C ALA A 94 -22.59 19.08 22.27
N CYS A 95 -22.58 18.34 21.16
CA CYS A 95 -23.49 17.22 20.92
C CYS A 95 -23.35 16.15 22.01
N LYS A 96 -22.12 15.75 22.35
CA LYS A 96 -21.87 14.80 23.46
C LYS A 96 -22.41 15.30 24.80
N ALA A 97 -22.23 16.59 25.11
CA ALA A 97 -22.74 17.19 26.35
C ALA A 97 -24.28 17.14 26.41
N VAL A 98 -24.96 17.50 25.33
CA VAL A 98 -26.42 17.40 25.20
C VAL A 98 -26.90 15.96 25.42
N LEU A 99 -26.27 15.00 24.76
CA LEU A 99 -26.65 13.58 24.86
C LEU A 99 -26.47 13.03 26.28
N LEU A 100 -25.36 13.37 26.96
CA LEU A 100 -25.15 13.01 28.37
C LEU A 100 -26.19 13.66 29.30
N ALA A 101 -26.51 14.93 29.05
CA ALA A 101 -27.52 15.64 29.83
C ALA A 101 -28.93 15.04 29.62
N LEU A 102 -29.22 14.56 28.41
CA LEU A 102 -30.47 13.88 28.07
C LEU A 102 -30.61 12.53 28.80
N GLU A 103 -29.56 11.72 28.87
CA GLU A 103 -29.54 10.48 29.67
C GLU A 103 -29.81 10.76 31.16
N ALA A 104 -29.13 11.80 31.68
CA ALA A 104 -29.27 12.21 33.06
C ALA A 104 -30.69 12.74 33.36
N ALA A 105 -31.30 13.44 32.41
CA ALA A 105 -32.68 13.90 32.47
C ALA A 105 -33.67 12.72 32.44
N ALA A 106 -33.52 11.77 31.50
CA ALA A 106 -34.38 10.59 31.41
C ALA A 106 -34.35 9.76 32.70
N SER A 107 -33.17 9.61 33.30
CA SER A 107 -32.99 8.92 34.59
C SER A 107 -33.65 9.68 35.74
N SER A 108 -33.54 11.00 35.75
CA SER A 108 -34.16 11.88 36.76
C SER A 108 -35.69 11.86 36.68
N LEU A 109 -36.23 11.76 35.47
CA LEU A 109 -37.67 11.63 35.21
C LEU A 109 -38.24 10.24 35.56
N GLY A 110 -37.37 9.29 35.92
CA GLY A 110 -37.77 7.92 36.26
C GLY A 110 -38.27 7.14 35.04
N LEU A 111 -37.82 7.50 33.83
CA LEU A 111 -38.22 6.81 32.60
C LEU A 111 -37.46 5.49 32.50
N ALA A 112 -38.18 4.38 32.31
CA ALA A 112 -37.58 3.09 32.02
C ALA A 112 -36.84 3.14 30.66
N PRO A 113 -35.61 2.63 30.56
CA PRO A 113 -34.89 2.60 29.30
C PRO A 113 -35.60 1.69 28.28
N ALA A 114 -35.64 2.13 27.02
CA ALA A 114 -36.08 1.28 25.92
C ALA A 114 -35.25 -0.02 25.87
N PRO A 115 -35.84 -1.18 25.49
CA PRO A 115 -35.16 -2.47 25.50
C PRO A 115 -33.90 -2.48 24.62
N ARG A 116 -32.77 -2.92 25.19
CA ARG A 116 -31.45 -2.96 24.54
C ARG A 116 -30.82 -4.36 24.50
N GLN A 117 -31.64 -5.40 24.57
CA GLN A 117 -31.18 -6.79 24.54
C GLN A 117 -30.44 -7.13 23.24
N TYR A 118 -30.75 -6.42 22.14
CA TYR A 118 -30.07 -6.58 20.84
C TYR A 118 -28.56 -6.33 20.91
N ARG A 119 -28.06 -5.54 21.85
CA ARG A 119 -26.62 -5.28 22.04
C ARG A 119 -25.82 -6.55 22.36
N GLN A 120 -26.49 -7.62 22.82
CA GLN A 120 -25.86 -8.93 23.03
C GLN A 120 -25.44 -9.60 21.70
N GLY A 121 -26.04 -9.21 20.58
CA GLY A 121 -25.67 -9.67 19.24
C GLY A 121 -24.61 -8.82 18.56
N PHE A 122 -24.12 -7.75 19.19
CA PHE A 122 -23.09 -6.91 18.62
C PHE A 122 -21.73 -7.63 18.57
N SER A 123 -20.92 -7.33 17.55
CA SER A 123 -19.54 -7.84 17.48
C SER A 123 -18.71 -7.33 18.66
N ALA A 124 -17.59 -7.98 18.97
CA ALA A 124 -16.76 -7.64 20.13
C ALA A 124 -16.39 -6.13 20.20
N ASN A 125 -16.10 -5.51 19.06
CA ASN A 125 -15.75 -4.09 18.98
C ASN A 125 -16.92 -3.19 19.38
N TYR A 126 -18.12 -3.46 18.84
CA TYR A 126 -19.32 -2.71 19.20
C TYR A 126 -19.79 -3.04 20.61
N ALA A 127 -19.67 -4.27 21.07
CA ALA A 127 -20.02 -4.66 22.44
C ALA A 127 -19.18 -3.94 23.49
N ALA A 128 -17.89 -3.69 23.22
CA ALA A 128 -17.02 -2.89 24.08
C ALA A 128 -17.47 -1.43 24.18
N ILE A 129 -18.02 -0.89 23.09
CA ILE A 129 -18.52 0.49 23.01
C ILE A 129 -19.91 0.62 23.66
N PHE A 130 -20.79 -0.37 23.46
CA PHE A 130 -22.20 -0.35 23.85
C PHE A 130 -22.47 -1.31 25.03
N ALA A 131 -21.66 -1.24 26.08
CA ALA A 131 -21.75 -2.18 27.20
C ALA A 131 -23.09 -2.08 27.97
N GLY A 132 -23.74 -3.24 28.18
CA GLY A 132 -24.92 -3.38 29.02
C GLY A 132 -26.23 -2.87 28.40
N HIS A 133 -27.27 -2.75 29.24
CA HIS A 133 -28.63 -2.38 28.83
C HIS A 133 -29.00 -0.92 29.14
N ALA A 134 -28.06 -0.14 29.67
CA ALA A 134 -28.29 1.26 30.00
C ALA A 134 -28.38 2.15 28.75
N ARG A 135 -29.01 3.32 28.89
CA ARG A 135 -28.96 4.37 27.86
C ARG A 135 -27.49 4.75 27.64
N CYS A 136 -27.12 4.83 26.38
CA CYS A 136 -25.80 5.27 25.93
C CYS A 136 -26.01 5.90 24.55
N TYR A 137 -26.32 7.18 24.53
CA TYR A 137 -26.51 7.97 23.33
C TYR A 137 -25.16 8.47 22.85
N ARG A 138 -24.80 8.15 21.62
CA ARG A 138 -23.56 8.59 20.99
C ARG A 138 -23.81 9.57 19.85
N ALA A 139 -22.89 10.51 19.70
CA ALA A 139 -22.96 11.55 18.68
C ALA A 139 -22.87 11.00 17.25
N ASP A 140 -22.04 9.99 17.03
CA ASP A 140 -21.88 9.30 15.72
C ASP A 140 -23.18 8.60 15.27
N VAL A 141 -23.89 7.96 16.19
CA VAL A 141 -25.20 7.31 15.91
C VAL A 141 -26.26 8.34 15.57
N LEU A 142 -26.29 9.48 16.29
CA LEU A 142 -27.22 10.58 15.98
C LEU A 142 -26.89 11.24 14.64
N GLU A 143 -25.61 11.51 14.40
CA GLU A 143 -25.12 12.08 13.15
C GLU A 143 -25.54 11.21 11.96
N ALA A 144 -25.33 9.89 12.03
CA ALA A 144 -25.75 8.97 11.00
C ALA A 144 -27.27 9.01 10.76
N ALA A 145 -28.08 9.11 11.82
CA ALA A 145 -29.54 9.25 11.70
C ALA A 145 -29.95 10.56 11.04
N LEU A 146 -29.28 11.66 11.38
CA LEU A 146 -29.56 12.98 10.82
C LEU A 146 -29.10 13.06 9.36
N ALA A 147 -27.97 12.46 9.02
CA ALA A 147 -27.41 12.41 7.67
C ALA A 147 -28.13 11.41 6.74
N SER A 148 -28.91 10.47 7.28
CA SER A 148 -29.52 9.36 6.51
C SER A 148 -30.47 9.79 5.39
N HIS A 149 -30.90 11.06 5.34
CA HIS A 149 -31.67 11.60 4.21
C HIS A 149 -30.79 11.85 2.97
N LYS A 150 -29.50 12.13 3.17
CA LYS A 150 -28.50 12.32 2.10
C LYS A 150 -27.78 11.03 1.73
N VAL A 151 -27.59 10.13 2.70
CA VAL A 151 -26.80 8.90 2.54
C VAL A 151 -27.72 7.68 2.60
N ARG A 152 -28.06 7.12 1.43
CA ARG A 152 -28.87 5.89 1.30
C ARG A 152 -28.05 4.62 1.16
N GLU A 153 -26.75 4.76 0.98
CA GLU A 153 -25.80 3.66 0.82
C GLU A 153 -24.48 4.02 1.48
N THR A 154 -23.73 3.00 1.90
CA THR A 154 -22.32 3.16 2.28
C THR A 154 -21.43 2.49 1.26
N CYS A 155 -20.23 3.02 1.01
CA CYS A 155 -19.27 2.42 0.07
C CYS A 155 -18.05 1.95 0.87
N VAL A 156 -17.69 0.68 0.75
CA VAL A 156 -16.49 0.12 1.39
C VAL A 156 -15.75 -0.73 0.36
N ASN A 157 -14.45 -0.49 0.19
CA ASN A 157 -13.60 -1.19 -0.79
C ASN A 157 -14.15 -1.13 -2.24
N GLY A 158 -14.75 0.02 -2.61
CA GLY A 158 -15.36 0.21 -3.93
C GLY A 158 -16.74 -0.45 -4.12
N VAL A 159 -17.22 -1.21 -3.14
CA VAL A 159 -18.54 -1.86 -3.16
C VAL A 159 -19.58 -1.00 -2.44
N ARG A 160 -20.73 -0.79 -3.09
CA ARG A 160 -21.86 -0.03 -2.52
C ARG A 160 -22.82 -0.96 -1.79
N TYR A 161 -23.22 -0.54 -0.60
CA TYR A 161 -24.13 -1.26 0.28
C TYR A 161 -25.37 -0.39 0.53
N PRO A 162 -26.48 -0.65 -0.19
CA PRO A 162 -27.70 0.11 0.02
C PRO A 162 -28.30 -0.22 1.39
N PHE A 163 -28.73 0.81 2.11
CA PHE A 163 -29.37 0.63 3.41
C PHE A 163 -30.79 0.07 3.26
N PRO A 164 -31.19 -0.91 4.09
CA PRO A 164 -32.56 -1.45 4.07
C PRO A 164 -33.61 -0.36 4.33
N SER A 165 -34.81 -0.50 3.75
CA SER A 165 -35.91 0.47 3.95
C SER A 165 -36.26 0.67 5.42
N GLN A 166 -36.29 -0.42 6.20
CA GLN A 166 -36.55 -0.37 7.63
C GLN A 166 -35.51 0.48 8.40
N LEU A 167 -34.24 0.43 8.00
CA LEU A 167 -33.21 1.28 8.58
C LEU A 167 -33.55 2.74 8.32
N LEU A 168 -33.82 3.10 7.06
CA LEU A 168 -34.18 4.47 6.67
C LEU A 168 -35.44 4.99 7.38
N GLU A 169 -36.45 4.14 7.56
CA GLU A 169 -37.67 4.44 8.31
C GLU A 169 -37.39 4.71 9.79
N ASN A 170 -36.57 3.87 10.44
CA ASN A 170 -36.14 4.09 11.82
C ASN A 170 -35.33 5.38 11.97
N GLY A 171 -34.49 5.72 10.99
CA GLY A 171 -33.75 6.98 10.96
C GLY A 171 -34.70 8.18 10.87
N ALA A 172 -35.72 8.10 10.00
CA ALA A 172 -36.76 9.11 9.90
C ALA A 172 -37.61 9.23 11.19
N ALA A 173 -37.89 8.12 11.86
CA ALA A 173 -38.55 8.13 13.16
C ALA A 173 -37.69 8.83 14.23
N LEU A 174 -36.39 8.52 14.29
CA LEU A 174 -35.47 9.17 15.22
C LEU A 174 -35.34 10.68 14.94
N ARG A 175 -35.25 11.11 13.68
CA ARG A 175 -35.24 12.54 13.33
C ARG A 175 -36.50 13.27 13.79
N ARG A 176 -37.68 12.67 13.58
CA ARG A 176 -38.95 13.24 14.05
C ARG A 176 -39.00 13.32 15.57
N ALA A 177 -38.55 12.27 16.26
CA ALA A 177 -38.49 12.25 17.73
C ALA A 177 -37.51 13.30 18.27
N TRP A 178 -36.37 13.51 17.60
CA TRP A 178 -35.40 14.54 17.94
C TRP A 178 -35.98 15.95 17.78
N ALA A 179 -36.67 16.22 16.68
CA ALA A 179 -37.36 17.49 16.46
C ALA A 179 -38.48 17.73 17.49
N ALA A 180 -39.26 16.69 17.82
CA ALA A 180 -40.30 16.77 18.84
C ALA A 180 -39.72 17.07 20.24
N LEU A 181 -38.57 16.46 20.59
CA LEU A 181 -37.86 16.79 21.83
C LEU A 181 -37.42 18.26 21.84
N ALA A 182 -36.83 18.73 20.73
CA ALA A 182 -36.41 20.13 20.60
C ALA A 182 -37.58 21.10 20.80
N GLU A 183 -38.72 20.80 20.19
CA GLU A 183 -39.95 21.59 20.33
C GLU A 183 -40.48 21.56 21.77
N ALA A 184 -40.50 20.39 22.41
CA ALA A 184 -40.93 20.25 23.81
C ALA A 184 -40.03 21.04 24.77
N ILE A 185 -38.71 21.01 24.56
CA ILE A 185 -37.73 21.80 25.31
C ILE A 185 -37.97 23.30 25.09
N CYS A 186 -38.18 23.73 23.85
CA CYS A 186 -38.43 25.13 23.49
C CYS A 186 -39.74 25.66 24.08
N LYS A 187 -40.86 24.92 23.96
CA LYS A 187 -42.16 25.29 24.55
C LYS A 187 -42.05 25.46 26.06
N SER A 188 -41.46 24.47 26.73
CA SER A 188 -41.21 24.48 28.18
C SER A 188 -40.38 25.70 28.61
N ASN A 189 -39.38 26.10 27.82
CA ASN A 189 -38.50 27.23 28.13
C ASN A 189 -39.16 28.59 27.86
N LEU A 190 -39.86 28.74 26.73
CA LEU A 190 -40.57 29.97 26.36
C LEU A 190 -41.66 30.33 27.37
N GLU A 191 -42.41 29.33 27.84
CA GLU A 191 -43.48 29.54 28.81
C GLU A 191 -42.93 29.80 30.21
N ALA A 192 -41.86 29.10 30.61
CA ALA A 192 -41.15 29.39 31.85
C ALA A 192 -40.56 30.81 31.85
N LEU A 193 -39.98 31.27 30.74
CA LEU A 193 -39.47 32.64 30.59
C LEU A 193 -40.60 33.69 30.62
N ARG A 194 -41.74 33.43 29.96
CA ARG A 194 -42.91 34.32 29.94
C ARG A 194 -43.56 34.45 31.31
N ALA A 195 -43.68 33.36 32.07
CA ALA A 195 -44.31 33.37 33.38
C ALA A 195 -43.42 33.93 34.50
N CYS A 196 -42.10 33.92 34.31
CA CYS A 196 -41.14 34.32 35.35
C CYS A 196 -40.67 35.78 35.24
N GLY A 197 -40.96 36.50 34.16
CA GLY A 197 -40.51 37.89 33.99
C GLY A 197 -38.98 38.06 33.96
N GLY A 198 -38.22 36.98 33.74
CA GLY A 198 -36.76 36.96 33.72
C GLY A 198 -36.13 35.69 34.28
N LEU A 199 -34.84 35.49 33.99
CA LEU A 199 -34.04 34.30 34.38
C LEU A 199 -33.93 34.06 35.89
N GLN A 200 -34.11 35.10 36.71
CA GLN A 200 -33.97 35.03 38.17
C GLN A 200 -35.17 34.36 38.87
N SER A 201 -36.35 34.34 38.24
CA SER A 201 -37.58 33.77 38.82
C SER A 201 -37.81 32.28 38.46
N LEU A 202 -36.99 31.71 37.56
CA LEU A 202 -37.02 30.28 37.19
C LEU A 202 -36.72 29.32 38.35
N ILE A 203 -36.14 29.82 39.45
CA ILE A 203 -35.85 29.04 40.66
C ILE A 203 -37.12 28.83 41.51
N CYS A 204 -38.12 29.69 41.35
CA CYS A 204 -39.38 29.65 42.11
C CYS A 204 -40.44 28.73 41.48
N TRP A 205 -40.19 28.24 40.26
CA TRP A 205 -41.14 27.50 39.41
C TRP A 205 -41.09 25.97 39.65
N TRP A 206 -40.86 25.52 40.89
CA TRP A 206 -40.93 24.11 41.29
C TRP A 206 -42.19 23.86 42.15
N PRO A 207 -42.86 22.69 42.05
CA PRO A 207 -44.31 22.60 41.99
C PRO A 207 -44.99 22.62 43.36
N GLY A 208 -46.00 23.48 43.44
CA GLY A 208 -47.19 23.32 44.26
C GLY A 208 -48.50 23.66 43.51
N ALA A 209 -48.42 24.09 42.24
CA ALA A 209 -49.57 24.50 41.45
C ALA A 209 -50.01 23.36 40.54
N ALA A 210 -51.22 22.84 40.75
CA ALA A 210 -51.80 21.71 40.03
C ALA A 210 -51.94 21.93 38.50
N ASP A 211 -51.82 23.17 38.01
CA ASP A 211 -51.98 23.51 36.59
C ASP A 211 -50.72 23.29 35.72
N GLN A 212 -49.55 22.99 36.29
CA GLN A 212 -48.29 22.86 35.51
C GLN A 212 -47.89 21.42 35.16
N GLN A 213 -48.79 20.45 35.40
CA GLN A 213 -48.50 19.03 35.18
C GLN A 213 -48.40 18.65 33.68
N GLY A 214 -49.01 19.44 32.77
CA GLY A 214 -49.04 19.16 31.33
C GLY A 214 -47.66 19.21 30.65
N HIS A 215 -46.88 20.28 30.86
CA HIS A 215 -45.62 20.48 30.12
C HIS A 215 -44.53 19.44 30.45
N TRP A 216 -44.48 19.01 31.71
CA TRP A 216 -43.55 17.96 32.13
C TRP A 216 -43.94 16.61 31.54
N GLU A 217 -45.24 16.37 31.35
CA GLU A 217 -45.71 15.16 30.70
C GLU A 217 -45.33 15.18 29.21
N ASP A 218 -45.48 16.32 28.52
CA ASP A 218 -45.03 16.46 27.12
C ASP A 218 -43.52 16.17 26.97
N LEU A 219 -42.69 16.70 27.87
CA LEU A 219 -41.25 16.43 27.86
C LEU A 219 -40.94 14.96 28.19
N ARG A 220 -41.63 14.36 29.16
CA ARG A 220 -41.49 12.93 29.49
C ARG A 220 -41.82 12.05 28.29
N VAL A 221 -42.93 12.35 27.61
CA VAL A 221 -43.37 11.66 26.40
C VAL A 221 -42.33 11.84 25.30
N ALA A 222 -41.85 13.06 25.04
CA ALA A 222 -40.85 13.31 24.00
C ALA A 222 -39.53 12.57 24.26
N VAL A 223 -39.03 12.56 25.51
CA VAL A 223 -37.81 11.82 25.88
C VAL A 223 -38.03 10.31 25.76
N HIS A 224 -39.20 9.79 26.13
CA HIS A 224 -39.52 8.37 25.99
C HIS A 224 -39.60 7.94 24.52
N VAL A 225 -40.33 8.68 23.69
CA VAL A 225 -40.44 8.43 22.24
C VAL A 225 -39.07 8.50 21.56
N LEU A 226 -38.22 9.45 21.98
CA LEU A 226 -36.85 9.53 21.51
C LEU A 226 -36.02 8.30 21.89
N ASP A 227 -36.10 7.82 23.13
CA ASP A 227 -35.38 6.64 23.61
C ASP A 227 -35.78 5.37 22.83
N GLU A 228 -37.08 5.21 22.54
CA GLU A 228 -37.58 4.09 21.73
C GLU A 228 -37.11 4.19 20.27
N ALA A 229 -37.26 5.36 19.64
CA ALA A 229 -36.80 5.58 18.27
C ALA A 229 -35.27 5.41 18.16
N TRP A 230 -34.53 5.84 19.18
CA TRP A 230 -33.09 5.66 19.26
C TRP A 230 -32.71 4.18 19.33
N ALA A 231 -33.31 3.42 20.24
CA ALA A 231 -33.02 2.00 20.40
C ALA A 231 -33.33 1.21 19.10
N ALA A 232 -34.43 1.54 18.43
CA ALA A 232 -34.79 0.93 17.14
C ALA A 232 -33.79 1.27 16.02
N TRP A 233 -33.41 2.55 15.90
CA TRP A 233 -32.39 2.99 14.93
C TRP A 233 -31.02 2.39 15.23
N GLU A 234 -30.53 2.47 16.46
CA GLU A 234 -29.24 1.93 16.89
C GLU A 234 -29.14 0.43 16.58
N ASN A 235 -30.18 -0.34 16.93
CA ASN A 235 -30.22 -1.77 16.61
C ASN A 235 -30.04 -2.03 15.11
N CYS A 236 -30.88 -1.42 14.28
CA CYS A 236 -30.82 -1.62 12.84
C CYS A 236 -29.50 -1.11 12.24
N TYR A 237 -29.05 0.07 12.66
CA TYR A 237 -27.86 0.73 12.10
C TYR A 237 -26.59 -0.04 12.43
N ILE A 238 -26.36 -0.35 13.71
CA ILE A 238 -25.16 -1.06 14.14
C ILE A 238 -25.14 -2.50 13.61
N THR A 239 -26.29 -3.18 13.57
CA THR A 239 -26.39 -4.51 12.96
C THR A 239 -26.04 -4.46 11.47
N GLU A 240 -26.51 -3.45 10.76
CA GLU A 240 -26.20 -3.26 9.34
C GLU A 240 -24.72 -2.92 9.12
N LEU A 241 -24.11 -2.09 9.97
CA LEU A 241 -22.67 -1.85 9.93
C LEU A 241 -21.88 -3.14 10.15
N ILE A 242 -22.22 -3.94 11.17
CA ILE A 242 -21.56 -5.24 11.41
C ILE A 242 -21.64 -6.13 10.17
N ARG A 243 -22.82 -6.21 9.54
CA ARG A 243 -23.02 -6.97 8.29
C ARG A 243 -22.11 -6.47 7.17
N VAL A 244 -22.08 -5.15 6.94
CA VAL A 244 -21.23 -4.53 5.91
C VAL A 244 -19.74 -4.76 6.20
N GLU A 245 -19.31 -4.68 7.45
CA GLU A 245 -17.91 -4.95 7.82
C GLU A 245 -17.52 -6.42 7.61
N GLU A 246 -18.39 -7.37 7.97
CA GLU A 246 -18.14 -8.80 7.74
C GLU A 246 -18.02 -9.12 6.25
N GLU A 247 -18.90 -8.51 5.45
CA GLU A 247 -18.92 -8.57 4.00
C GLU A 247 -17.66 -7.98 3.37
N ALA A 248 -17.26 -6.79 3.82
CA ALA A 248 -16.06 -6.08 3.36
C ALA A 248 -14.77 -6.85 3.67
N ARG A 249 -14.75 -7.65 4.73
CA ARG A 249 -13.62 -8.54 5.08
C ARG A 249 -13.66 -9.89 4.35
N ARG A 250 -14.69 -10.19 3.55
CA ARG A 250 -14.78 -11.48 2.83
C ARG A 250 -13.60 -11.74 1.88
N PRO A 251 -13.14 -10.79 1.05
CA PRO A 251 -11.99 -11.00 0.18
C PRO A 251 -10.75 -11.48 0.96
N LEU A 252 -10.54 -10.89 2.13
CA LEU A 252 -9.45 -11.26 3.02
C LEU A 252 -9.60 -12.67 3.60
N ARG A 253 -10.81 -13.06 4.02
CA ARG A 253 -11.09 -14.44 4.45
C ARG A 253 -10.87 -15.46 3.33
N ALA A 254 -11.25 -15.12 2.10
CA ALA A 254 -11.04 -15.96 0.93
C ALA A 254 -9.53 -16.16 0.66
N ALA A 255 -8.74 -15.09 0.73
CA ALA A 255 -7.29 -15.16 0.58
C ALA A 255 -6.63 -15.98 1.71
N ILE A 256 -7.05 -15.83 2.97
CA ILE A 256 -6.56 -16.64 4.09
C ILE A 256 -6.88 -18.12 3.88
N ALA A 257 -8.09 -18.44 3.43
CA ALA A 257 -8.49 -19.82 3.15
C ALA A 257 -7.65 -20.42 2.00
N ALA A 258 -7.38 -19.65 0.94
CA ALA A 258 -6.51 -20.07 -0.15
C ALA A 258 -5.04 -20.24 0.30
N ALA A 259 -4.53 -19.34 1.15
CA ALA A 259 -3.17 -19.42 1.70
C ALA A 259 -2.96 -20.74 2.46
N LYS A 260 -3.94 -21.14 3.28
CA LYS A 260 -3.90 -22.42 4.01
C LYS A 260 -3.91 -23.64 3.11
N GLN A 261 -4.58 -23.56 1.96
CA GLN A 261 -4.54 -24.66 0.99
C GLN A 261 -3.14 -24.81 0.39
N VAL A 262 -2.45 -23.69 0.15
CA VAL A 262 -1.06 -23.69 -0.35
C VAL A 262 -0.10 -24.21 0.72
N ASP A 263 -0.23 -23.79 1.98
CA ASP A 263 0.62 -24.26 3.10
C ASP A 263 0.53 -25.77 3.33
N GLY A 264 -0.63 -26.38 3.02
CA GLY A 264 -0.81 -27.83 3.08
C GLY A 264 -0.12 -28.62 1.96
N LEU A 265 0.42 -27.95 0.94
CA LEU A 265 1.11 -28.59 -0.19
C LEU A 265 2.57 -28.87 0.16
N SER A 266 2.86 -30.04 0.71
CA SER A 266 4.22 -30.56 0.81
C SER A 266 4.47 -31.58 -0.31
N GLY A 267 5.18 -31.22 -1.39
CA GLY A 267 5.57 -32.17 -2.44
C GLY A 267 5.71 -31.60 -3.84
N ASN A 268 5.88 -32.49 -4.83
CA ASN A 268 5.98 -32.17 -6.25
C ASN A 268 4.79 -31.31 -6.73
N MET A 269 5.06 -30.36 -7.64
CA MET A 269 4.07 -29.57 -8.38
C MET A 269 3.16 -30.45 -9.25
N ASP A 270 2.13 -31.04 -8.64
CA ASP A 270 1.07 -31.73 -9.38
C ASP A 270 -0.03 -30.75 -9.85
N SER A 271 -1.02 -31.29 -10.56
CA SER A 271 -2.13 -30.49 -11.09
C SER A 271 -2.98 -29.83 -10.01
N ASP A 272 -3.05 -30.40 -8.81
CA ASP A 272 -3.84 -29.87 -7.71
C ASP A 272 -3.08 -28.71 -7.04
N ALA A 273 -1.76 -28.86 -6.85
CA ALA A 273 -0.89 -27.79 -6.37
C ALA A 273 -0.94 -26.55 -7.27
N ILE A 274 -0.86 -26.75 -8.59
CA ILE A 274 -0.97 -25.65 -9.57
C ILE A 274 -2.31 -24.91 -9.42
N LYS A 275 -3.40 -25.66 -9.28
CA LYS A 275 -4.74 -25.07 -9.12
C LYS A 275 -4.87 -24.28 -7.81
N CYS A 276 -4.33 -24.79 -6.70
CA CYS A 276 -4.30 -24.06 -5.43
C CYS A 276 -3.49 -22.77 -5.53
N ILE A 277 -2.36 -22.79 -6.22
CA ILE A 277 -1.55 -21.59 -6.48
C ILE A 277 -2.32 -20.57 -7.32
N ASP A 278 -2.97 -20.99 -8.41
CA ASP A 278 -3.77 -20.09 -9.24
C ASP A 278 -4.93 -19.46 -8.47
N GLN A 279 -5.60 -20.24 -7.61
CA GLN A 279 -6.65 -19.73 -6.73
C GLN A 279 -6.10 -18.71 -5.71
N MET A 280 -4.92 -18.96 -5.16
CA MET A 280 -4.27 -18.06 -4.22
C MET A 280 -3.84 -16.75 -4.89
N VAL A 281 -3.19 -16.83 -6.05
CA VAL A 281 -2.78 -15.65 -6.82
C VAL A 281 -4.00 -14.83 -7.26
N SER A 282 -5.09 -15.48 -7.67
CA SER A 282 -6.35 -14.80 -7.98
C SER A 282 -6.94 -14.07 -6.76
N ALA A 283 -6.87 -14.67 -5.57
CA ALA A 283 -7.31 -14.02 -4.34
C ALA A 283 -6.43 -12.81 -3.96
N LEU A 284 -5.11 -12.92 -4.14
CA LEU A 284 -4.18 -11.81 -3.94
C LEU A 284 -4.41 -10.69 -4.96
N ALA A 285 -4.64 -11.01 -6.23
CA ALA A 285 -4.98 -10.04 -7.26
C ALA A 285 -6.24 -9.24 -6.89
N HIS A 286 -7.28 -9.93 -6.41
CA HIS A 286 -8.50 -9.27 -5.95
C HIS A 286 -8.28 -8.41 -4.70
N LEU A 287 -7.46 -8.86 -3.74
CA LEU A 287 -7.07 -8.03 -2.61
C LEU A 287 -6.29 -6.79 -3.04
N ASN A 288 -5.39 -6.93 -4.00
CA ASN A 288 -4.58 -5.85 -4.52
C ASN A 288 -5.46 -4.71 -5.10
N THR A 289 -6.56 -5.04 -5.80
CA THR A 289 -7.47 -4.01 -6.35
C THR A 289 -8.20 -3.17 -5.30
N ILE A 290 -8.33 -3.67 -4.07
CA ILE A 290 -9.11 -3.01 -3.01
C ILE A 290 -8.27 -2.52 -1.82
N ALA A 291 -7.08 -3.10 -1.62
CA ALA A 291 -6.26 -2.88 -0.44
C ALA A 291 -4.90 -2.24 -0.72
N ASN A 292 -4.51 -2.08 -2.00
CA ASN A 292 -3.27 -1.39 -2.37
C ASN A 292 -3.56 0.01 -2.96
N PRO A 293 -3.82 1.04 -2.13
CA PRO A 293 -4.06 2.40 -2.60
C PRO A 293 -2.77 3.13 -3.05
N GLN A 294 -1.59 2.57 -2.76
CA GLN A 294 -0.29 3.18 -3.06
C GLN A 294 0.26 2.72 -4.42
N GLY A 295 0.00 1.47 -4.80
CA GLY A 295 0.33 0.91 -6.10
C GLY A 295 -0.72 1.19 -7.16
N LYS A 296 -0.68 0.44 -8.26
CA LYS A 296 -1.69 0.55 -9.34
C LYS A 296 -2.95 -0.24 -8.99
N GLY A 297 -2.89 -1.11 -7.98
CA GLY A 297 -4.03 -1.95 -7.57
C GLY A 297 -4.39 -2.94 -8.67
N ARG A 298 -3.38 -3.58 -9.28
CA ARG A 298 -3.55 -4.53 -10.39
C ARG A 298 -4.39 -5.74 -9.97
N GLY A 299 -5.44 -6.00 -10.74
CA GLY A 299 -6.33 -7.17 -10.57
C GLY A 299 -6.03 -8.32 -11.52
N ASP A 300 -4.99 -8.19 -12.35
CA ASP A 300 -4.59 -9.10 -13.40
C ASP A 300 -3.32 -9.91 -13.06
N LEU A 301 -2.99 -10.04 -11.75
CA LEU A 301 -1.88 -10.90 -11.32
C LEU A 301 -2.18 -12.35 -11.73
N ASP A 302 -1.24 -12.97 -12.45
CA ASP A 302 -1.38 -14.31 -13.02
C ASP A 302 -0.40 -15.29 -12.37
N GLY A 303 -0.86 -16.50 -12.04
CA GLY A 303 -0.05 -17.56 -11.46
C GLY A 303 1.06 -18.07 -12.40
N ARG A 304 1.01 -17.75 -13.70
CA ARG A 304 2.10 -18.02 -14.66
C ARG A 304 3.43 -17.43 -14.23
N VAL A 305 3.41 -16.22 -13.64
CA VAL A 305 4.64 -15.53 -13.19
C VAL A 305 5.32 -16.32 -12.07
N LEU A 306 4.56 -16.69 -11.04
CA LEU A 306 5.08 -17.49 -9.93
C LEU A 306 5.56 -18.87 -10.38
N ARG A 307 4.82 -19.53 -11.27
CA ARG A 307 5.25 -20.83 -11.82
C ARG A 307 6.54 -20.74 -12.61
N ALA A 308 6.73 -19.68 -13.40
CA ALA A 308 7.99 -19.49 -14.10
C ALA A 308 9.13 -19.23 -13.11
N ALA A 309 8.90 -18.42 -12.06
CA ALA A 309 9.90 -18.19 -11.01
C ALA A 309 10.30 -19.50 -10.33
N LEU A 310 9.34 -20.33 -9.92
CA LEU A 310 9.59 -21.63 -9.32
C LEU A 310 10.32 -22.57 -10.28
N ALA A 311 9.91 -22.63 -11.55
CA ALA A 311 10.59 -23.44 -12.56
C ALA A 311 12.05 -22.99 -12.74
N TRP A 312 12.33 -21.69 -12.77
CA TRP A 312 13.70 -21.18 -12.86
C TRP A 312 14.57 -21.56 -11.65
N LEU A 313 14.00 -21.57 -10.44
CA LEU A 313 14.69 -22.01 -9.23
C LEU A 313 14.89 -23.53 -9.20
N GLU A 314 13.91 -24.32 -9.63
CA GLU A 314 14.02 -25.79 -9.70
C GLU A 314 15.04 -26.27 -10.75
N LEU A 315 15.21 -25.53 -11.85
CA LEU A 315 16.25 -25.82 -12.85
C LEU A 315 17.67 -25.76 -12.27
N GLU A 316 17.89 -25.08 -11.13
CA GLU A 316 19.17 -25.12 -10.41
C GLU A 316 19.42 -26.47 -9.71
N GLU A 317 18.35 -27.21 -9.38
CA GLU A 317 18.43 -28.42 -8.56
C GLU A 317 18.30 -29.73 -9.38
N GLY A 318 17.84 -29.68 -10.63
CA GLY A 318 17.43 -30.85 -11.42
C GLY A 318 18.35 -31.25 -12.61
N PRO A 319 18.54 -32.56 -12.90
CA PRO A 319 19.38 -33.06 -14.00
C PRO A 319 18.75 -33.04 -15.41
N ASN A 320 17.51 -32.55 -15.58
CA ASN A 320 16.74 -32.64 -16.85
C ASN A 320 16.44 -31.27 -17.51
N ALA A 321 17.15 -30.23 -17.11
CA ALA A 321 17.02 -28.89 -17.68
C ALA A 321 17.52 -28.87 -19.14
N GLY A 322 16.72 -28.33 -20.06
CA GLY A 322 17.05 -28.26 -21.50
C GLY A 322 18.12 -27.22 -21.85
N THR A 323 18.07 -26.70 -23.08
CA THR A 323 19.03 -25.81 -23.77
C THR A 323 19.62 -24.61 -22.98
N CYS A 324 19.04 -24.24 -21.84
CA CYS A 324 19.52 -23.14 -20.98
C CYS A 324 20.51 -23.57 -19.87
N THR A 325 20.75 -24.87 -19.65
CA THR A 325 21.67 -25.34 -18.58
C THR A 325 23.06 -24.75 -18.67
N ASN A 326 23.60 -24.66 -19.89
CA ASN A 326 24.97 -24.20 -20.12
C ASN A 326 25.17 -22.74 -19.68
N LEU A 327 24.10 -21.95 -19.54
CA LEU A 327 24.17 -20.58 -19.03
C LEU A 327 24.20 -20.54 -17.50
N LEU A 328 23.55 -21.47 -16.81
CA LEU A 328 23.46 -21.52 -15.34
C LEU A 328 24.72 -22.11 -14.67
N ASP A 329 25.67 -22.60 -15.47
CA ASP A 329 27.01 -22.96 -15.00
C ASP A 329 27.80 -21.72 -14.53
N ASN A 330 27.43 -20.53 -15.01
CA ASN A 330 28.01 -19.26 -14.57
C ASN A 330 27.33 -18.75 -13.28
N ALA A 331 28.14 -18.30 -12.32
CA ALA A 331 27.67 -17.87 -11.01
C ALA A 331 26.79 -16.61 -11.08
N GLY A 332 27.05 -15.70 -12.00
CA GLY A 332 26.31 -14.46 -12.20
C GLY A 332 24.95 -14.69 -12.83
N ALA A 333 24.84 -15.64 -13.77
CA ALA A 333 23.54 -16.09 -14.28
C ALA A 333 22.69 -16.74 -13.18
N ARG A 334 23.30 -17.62 -12.37
CA ARG A 334 22.61 -18.25 -11.23
C ARG A 334 22.13 -17.22 -10.21
N SER A 335 23.01 -16.31 -9.82
CA SER A 335 22.69 -15.22 -8.91
C SER A 335 21.57 -14.32 -9.45
N LEU A 336 21.53 -14.09 -10.76
CA LEU A 336 20.44 -13.36 -11.42
C LEU A 336 19.10 -14.09 -11.35
N VAL A 337 19.08 -15.40 -11.60
CA VAL A 337 17.88 -16.22 -11.40
C VAL A 337 17.42 -16.15 -9.95
N GLN A 338 18.30 -16.39 -9.00
CA GLN A 338 18.00 -16.33 -7.57
C GLN A 338 17.48 -14.95 -7.14
N ASN A 339 18.06 -13.87 -7.66
CA ASN A 339 17.62 -12.52 -7.38
C ASN A 339 16.20 -12.27 -7.91
N VAL A 340 15.95 -12.50 -9.21
CA VAL A 340 14.64 -12.20 -9.80
C VAL A 340 13.56 -13.18 -9.34
N ALA A 341 13.78 -14.48 -9.54
CA ALA A 341 12.80 -15.50 -9.20
C ALA A 341 12.63 -15.64 -7.68
N GLY A 342 13.71 -15.56 -6.91
CA GLY A 342 13.67 -15.62 -5.46
C GLY A 342 12.89 -14.45 -4.86
N ARG A 343 13.02 -13.22 -5.38
CA ARG A 343 12.21 -12.07 -4.91
C ARG A 343 10.72 -12.25 -5.14
N ILE A 344 10.32 -12.81 -6.28
CA ILE A 344 8.91 -13.09 -6.58
C ILE A 344 8.35 -14.12 -5.61
N VAL A 345 9.09 -15.21 -5.40
CA VAL A 345 8.69 -16.27 -4.46
C VAL A 345 8.67 -15.75 -3.02
N ASP A 346 9.67 -14.97 -2.61
CA ASP A 346 9.76 -14.38 -1.28
C ASP A 346 8.60 -13.39 -1.03
N ALA A 347 8.29 -12.49 -1.96
CA ALA A 347 7.16 -11.59 -1.84
C ALA A 347 5.83 -12.36 -1.73
N PHE A 348 5.65 -13.42 -2.54
CA PHE A 348 4.49 -14.30 -2.44
C PHE A 348 4.40 -14.99 -1.06
N LEU A 349 5.49 -15.58 -0.58
CA LEU A 349 5.55 -16.27 0.71
C LEU A 349 5.32 -15.29 1.88
N LYS A 350 5.87 -14.08 1.83
CA LYS A 350 5.61 -13.01 2.81
C LYS A 350 4.13 -12.62 2.86
N CYS A 351 3.44 -12.59 1.72
CA CYS A 351 1.99 -12.41 1.69
C CYS A 351 1.25 -13.58 2.36
N LEU A 352 1.64 -14.83 2.07
CA LEU A 352 1.02 -16.00 2.71
C LEU A 352 1.21 -15.97 4.23
N ASP A 353 2.44 -15.73 4.67
CA ASP A 353 2.79 -15.66 6.09
C ASP A 353 1.98 -14.55 6.79
N TYR A 354 1.92 -13.36 6.20
CA TYR A 354 1.13 -12.25 6.74
C TYR A 354 -0.35 -12.62 6.87
N LEU A 355 -0.95 -13.24 5.84
CA LEU A 355 -2.35 -13.65 5.86
C LEU A 355 -2.64 -14.70 6.93
N CYS A 356 -1.75 -15.70 7.08
CA CYS A 356 -1.86 -16.71 8.13
C CYS A 356 -1.78 -16.08 9.53
N HIS A 357 -0.89 -15.11 9.76
CA HIS A 357 -0.80 -14.37 11.01
C HIS A 357 -2.01 -13.48 11.30
N LEU A 358 -2.69 -13.01 10.25
CA LEU A 358 -3.84 -12.11 10.39
C LEU A 358 -5.13 -12.82 10.81
N GLU A 359 -5.26 -14.13 10.53
CA GLU A 359 -6.47 -14.91 10.81
C GLU A 359 -7.01 -14.76 12.25
N PRO A 360 -6.23 -14.97 13.33
CA PRO A 360 -6.72 -14.83 14.71
C PRO A 360 -7.14 -13.41 15.07
N HIS A 361 -6.81 -12.43 14.22
CA HIS A 361 -7.05 -11.01 14.45
C HIS A 361 -7.98 -10.37 13.41
N LEU A 362 -8.68 -11.17 12.60
CA LEU A 362 -9.60 -10.69 11.56
C LEU A 362 -10.67 -9.70 12.08
N CYS A 363 -11.11 -9.84 13.33
CA CYS A 363 -12.07 -8.93 13.94
C CYS A 363 -11.49 -7.53 14.24
N LYS A 364 -10.15 -7.39 14.28
CA LYS A 364 -9.44 -6.13 14.50
C LYS A 364 -9.05 -5.42 13.20
N VAL A 365 -9.08 -6.13 12.08
CA VAL A 365 -8.77 -5.57 10.75
C VAL A 365 -9.79 -4.50 10.38
N ASP A 366 -9.31 -3.35 9.92
CA ASP A 366 -10.18 -2.28 9.43
C ASP A 366 -10.94 -2.80 8.18
N PRO A 367 -12.28 -2.72 8.14
CA PRO A 367 -13.07 -3.17 7.00
C PRO A 367 -12.72 -2.42 5.70
N TRP A 368 -12.17 -1.20 5.79
CA TRP A 368 -11.55 -0.49 4.68
C TRP A 368 -10.15 -1.04 4.48
N LEU A 369 -10.00 -2.03 3.59
CA LEU A 369 -8.80 -2.85 3.55
C LEU A 369 -7.54 -2.05 3.24
N GLY A 370 -7.63 -0.98 2.43
CA GLY A 370 -6.53 -0.06 2.16
C GLY A 370 -6.03 0.78 3.34
N ARG A 371 -6.73 0.79 4.49
CA ARG A 371 -6.25 1.42 5.74
C ARG A 371 -5.36 0.50 6.57
N ASN A 372 -5.27 -0.78 6.22
CA ASN A 372 -4.40 -1.73 6.91
C ASN A 372 -2.99 -1.64 6.30
N ALA A 373 -2.14 -0.78 6.86
CA ALA A 373 -0.82 -0.46 6.30
C ALA A 373 0.04 -1.70 5.99
N GLY A 374 0.09 -2.68 6.89
CA GLY A 374 0.86 -3.91 6.67
C GLY A 374 0.33 -4.76 5.50
N LEU A 375 -0.99 -4.78 5.27
CA LEU A 375 -1.57 -5.46 4.11
C LEU A 375 -1.22 -4.71 2.82
N ALA A 376 -1.38 -3.39 2.82
CA ALA A 376 -1.08 -2.55 1.66
C ALA A 376 0.40 -2.64 1.24
N GLU A 377 1.31 -2.62 2.22
CA GLU A 377 2.76 -2.76 2.01
C GLU A 377 3.13 -4.11 1.37
N ARG A 378 2.58 -5.22 1.89
CA ARG A 378 2.84 -6.56 1.34
C ARG A 378 2.29 -6.70 -0.09
N LEU A 379 1.11 -6.14 -0.36
CA LEU A 379 0.53 -6.15 -1.70
C LEU A 379 1.29 -5.27 -2.68
N LEU A 380 1.85 -4.14 -2.23
CA LEU A 380 2.70 -3.29 -3.04
C LEU A 380 4.00 -4.00 -3.43
N ASP A 381 4.71 -4.61 -2.48
CA ASP A 381 5.92 -5.39 -2.77
C ASP A 381 5.61 -6.54 -3.72
N LEU A 382 4.52 -7.28 -3.46
CA LEU A 382 4.04 -8.33 -4.36
C LEU A 382 3.80 -7.82 -5.78
N GLU A 383 3.07 -6.71 -5.93
CA GLU A 383 2.78 -6.09 -7.23
C GLU A 383 4.08 -5.73 -7.95
N GLU A 384 5.01 -5.04 -7.30
CA GLU A 384 6.30 -4.65 -7.89
C GLU A 384 7.13 -5.86 -8.34
N GLN A 385 7.22 -6.91 -7.51
CA GLN A 385 7.92 -8.14 -7.90
C GLN A 385 7.18 -8.86 -9.04
N TRP A 386 5.84 -8.83 -9.07
CA TRP A 386 5.06 -9.43 -10.16
C TRP A 386 5.30 -8.73 -11.49
N GLU A 387 5.33 -7.39 -11.50
CA GLU A 387 5.63 -6.64 -12.73
C GLU A 387 7.03 -6.95 -13.26
N LEU A 388 7.99 -7.09 -12.33
CA LEU A 388 9.36 -7.50 -12.66
C LEU A 388 9.38 -8.89 -13.29
N GLY A 389 8.70 -9.85 -12.66
CA GLY A 389 8.61 -11.22 -13.14
C GLY A 389 7.89 -11.37 -14.47
N GLU A 390 6.77 -10.66 -14.64
CA GLU A 390 6.02 -10.61 -15.89
C GLU A 390 6.89 -10.10 -17.04
N ARG A 391 7.69 -9.07 -16.78
CA ARG A 391 8.58 -8.46 -17.78
C ARG A 391 9.79 -9.32 -18.10
N LEU A 392 10.47 -9.85 -17.08
CA LEU A 392 11.75 -10.54 -17.26
C LEU A 392 11.58 -12.03 -17.48
N LEU A 393 10.78 -12.73 -16.68
CA LEU A 393 10.72 -14.19 -16.71
C LEU A 393 9.82 -14.75 -17.82
N MET A 394 8.81 -13.99 -18.26
CA MET A 394 7.89 -14.46 -19.30
C MET A 394 8.50 -14.41 -20.71
N ASP A 395 9.41 -13.48 -20.97
CA ASP A 395 10.20 -13.48 -22.21
C ASP A 395 11.47 -14.32 -22.02
N THR A 396 11.34 -15.63 -22.26
CA THR A 396 12.45 -16.58 -22.10
C THR A 396 13.68 -16.22 -22.93
N SER A 397 13.49 -15.60 -24.09
CA SER A 397 14.61 -15.19 -24.96
C SER A 397 15.29 -13.95 -24.40
N GLY A 398 14.52 -12.96 -24.00
CA GLY A 398 15.03 -11.75 -23.36
C GLY A 398 15.75 -12.05 -22.06
N PHE A 399 15.20 -12.95 -21.25
CA PHE A 399 15.82 -13.39 -20.02
C PHE A 399 17.12 -14.15 -20.27
N GLY A 400 17.17 -15.05 -21.26
CA GLY A 400 18.41 -15.73 -21.65
C GLY A 400 19.52 -14.76 -22.04
N SER A 401 19.16 -13.70 -22.78
CA SER A 401 20.06 -12.61 -23.11
C SER A 401 20.56 -11.83 -21.87
N LEU A 402 19.68 -11.63 -20.89
CA LEU A 402 20.04 -10.99 -19.62
C LEU A 402 20.95 -11.87 -18.75
N LEU A 403 20.75 -13.20 -18.74
CA LEU A 403 21.63 -14.16 -18.06
C LEU A 403 23.05 -14.11 -18.65
N GLN A 404 23.18 -14.04 -19.97
CA GLN A 404 24.48 -13.90 -20.63
C GLN A 404 25.16 -12.57 -20.29
N LEU A 405 24.39 -11.48 -20.23
CA LEU A 405 24.89 -10.17 -19.81
C LEU A 405 25.39 -10.20 -18.36
N ALA A 406 24.60 -10.73 -17.42
CA ALA A 406 25.01 -10.86 -16.03
C ALA A 406 26.28 -11.71 -15.87
N SER A 407 26.36 -12.83 -16.59
CA SER A 407 27.56 -13.69 -16.62
C SER A 407 28.80 -12.95 -17.12
N THR A 408 28.62 -12.13 -18.15
CA THR A 408 29.67 -11.34 -18.76
C THR A 408 30.19 -10.27 -17.79
N LEU A 409 29.28 -9.60 -17.09
CA LEU A 409 29.63 -8.56 -16.12
C LEU A 409 30.25 -9.14 -14.84
N GLU A 410 29.82 -10.31 -14.38
CA GLU A 410 30.43 -11.02 -13.26
C GLU A 410 31.86 -11.49 -13.60
N ALA A 411 32.06 -12.11 -14.77
CA ALA A 411 33.40 -12.47 -15.21
C ALA A 411 34.32 -11.24 -15.27
N PHE A 412 33.78 -10.09 -15.68
CA PHE A 412 34.54 -8.85 -15.67
C PHE A 412 34.84 -8.31 -14.26
N SER A 413 33.88 -8.36 -13.33
CA SER A 413 34.09 -7.90 -11.94
C SER A 413 35.19 -8.69 -11.23
N GLY A 414 35.34 -9.98 -11.55
CA GLY A 414 36.47 -10.79 -11.07
C GLY A 414 37.84 -10.37 -11.61
N SER A 415 37.88 -9.63 -12.73
CA SER A 415 39.11 -9.20 -13.42
C SER A 415 39.42 -7.70 -13.30
N SER A 416 38.49 -6.90 -12.77
CA SER A 416 38.61 -5.44 -12.64
C SER A 416 38.33 -5.01 -11.20
N GLU A 417 39.40 -4.66 -10.48
CA GLU A 417 39.30 -4.17 -9.10
C GLU A 417 38.51 -2.87 -9.00
N ALA A 418 38.69 -1.94 -9.95
CA ALA A 418 37.95 -0.69 -9.98
C ALA A 418 36.43 -0.92 -10.13
N PHE A 419 36.03 -1.81 -11.05
CA PHE A 419 34.61 -2.14 -11.22
C PHE A 419 34.01 -2.83 -10.01
N ARG A 420 34.76 -3.76 -9.40
CA ARG A 420 34.36 -4.42 -8.17
C ARG A 420 34.21 -3.44 -7.00
N ALA A 421 35.14 -2.50 -6.83
CA ALA A 421 35.05 -1.47 -5.80
C ALA A 421 33.79 -0.60 -5.97
N MET A 422 33.47 -0.18 -7.20
CA MET A 422 32.23 0.56 -7.47
C MET A 422 30.97 -0.23 -7.11
N LEU A 423 30.95 -1.55 -7.33
CA LEU A 423 29.85 -2.43 -6.93
C LEU A 423 29.75 -2.60 -5.41
N GLU A 424 30.88 -2.77 -4.72
CA GLU A 424 30.97 -2.94 -3.26
C GLU A 424 30.56 -1.68 -2.50
N GLU A 425 30.97 -0.51 -3.01
CA GLU A 425 30.74 0.78 -2.37
C GLU A 425 29.45 1.47 -2.86
N CYS A 426 28.74 0.86 -3.82
CA CYS A 426 27.61 1.47 -4.52
C CYS A 426 27.95 2.89 -5.04
N ASP A 427 29.12 3.03 -5.66
CA ASP A 427 29.62 4.31 -6.16
C ASP A 427 28.62 4.94 -7.14
N ALA A 428 28.40 6.25 -7.05
CA ALA A 428 27.54 6.98 -7.98
C ALA A 428 28.01 6.85 -9.44
N GLU A 429 29.31 6.69 -9.68
CA GLU A 429 29.88 6.45 -11.02
C GLU A 429 29.44 5.11 -11.62
N LEU A 430 29.03 4.14 -10.80
CA LEU A 430 28.47 2.87 -11.28
C LEU A 430 27.27 3.09 -12.22
N PHE A 431 26.43 4.09 -11.93
CA PHE A 431 25.27 4.42 -12.75
C PHE A 431 25.66 5.03 -14.11
N MET A 432 26.90 5.50 -14.27
CA MET A 432 27.47 5.94 -15.55
C MET A 432 28.22 4.81 -16.25
N VAL A 433 28.91 3.93 -15.51
CA VAL A 433 29.67 2.79 -16.04
C VAL A 433 28.77 1.68 -16.55
N LEU A 434 27.76 1.26 -15.77
CA LEU A 434 26.93 0.11 -16.11
C LEU A 434 26.22 0.24 -17.47
N PRO A 435 25.57 1.37 -17.83
CA PRO A 435 24.94 1.47 -19.15
C PRO A 435 25.96 1.42 -20.30
N ARG A 436 27.20 1.92 -20.10
CA ARG A 436 28.29 1.77 -21.10
C ARG A 436 28.63 0.30 -21.32
N LEU A 437 28.77 -0.48 -20.24
CA LEU A 437 29.06 -1.91 -20.34
C LEU A 437 27.92 -2.68 -21.02
N VAL A 438 26.66 -2.34 -20.72
CA VAL A 438 25.49 -2.93 -21.40
C VAL A 438 25.50 -2.62 -22.90
N TRP A 439 25.81 -1.37 -23.28
CA TRP A 439 25.96 -1.00 -24.69
C TRP A 439 27.10 -1.73 -25.38
N LEU A 440 28.26 -1.86 -24.76
CA LEU A 440 29.38 -2.61 -25.32
C LEU A 440 29.01 -4.07 -25.56
N CYS A 441 28.27 -4.69 -24.64
CA CYS A 441 27.68 -5.99 -24.88
C CYS A 441 26.77 -5.91 -26.12
N ALA A 442 25.78 -5.02 -26.17
CA ALA A 442 24.84 -4.95 -27.28
C ALA A 442 25.49 -4.70 -28.66
N LEU A 443 26.67 -4.06 -28.71
CA LEU A 443 27.39 -3.87 -29.97
C LEU A 443 27.99 -5.19 -30.48
N GLN A 444 28.36 -6.11 -29.58
CA GLN A 444 28.87 -7.44 -29.93
C GLN A 444 27.76 -8.33 -30.54
N PRO A 445 27.98 -8.95 -31.72
CA PRO A 445 26.96 -9.76 -32.39
C PRO A 445 26.47 -10.99 -31.62
N SER A 446 27.35 -11.56 -30.79
CA SER A 446 27.10 -12.79 -30.04
C SER A 446 26.60 -12.56 -28.62
N SER A 447 26.46 -11.30 -28.19
CA SER A 447 25.95 -11.01 -26.85
C SER A 447 24.44 -10.75 -26.90
N GLY A 448 23.72 -11.27 -25.92
CA GLY A 448 22.31 -10.97 -25.70
C GLY A 448 22.00 -9.49 -25.46
N GLY A 449 23.01 -8.61 -25.34
CA GLY A 449 22.82 -7.20 -25.01
C GLY A 449 21.87 -6.46 -25.96
N ARG A 450 21.80 -6.83 -27.25
CA ARG A 450 20.85 -6.21 -28.21
C ARG A 450 19.41 -6.45 -27.83
N GLN A 451 19.08 -7.67 -27.43
CA GLN A 451 17.72 -8.02 -27.05
C GLN A 451 17.31 -7.30 -25.77
N VAL A 452 18.20 -7.25 -24.77
CA VAL A 452 17.99 -6.51 -23.52
C VAL A 452 17.73 -5.03 -23.81
N LEU A 453 18.58 -4.37 -24.60
CA LEU A 453 18.37 -2.96 -24.95
C LEU A 453 17.11 -2.74 -25.78
N GLY A 454 16.76 -3.65 -26.68
CA GLY A 454 15.56 -3.55 -27.51
C GLY A 454 14.26 -3.57 -26.69
N GLN A 455 14.25 -4.30 -25.57
CA GLN A 455 13.13 -4.29 -24.62
C GLN A 455 13.04 -2.97 -23.85
N MET A 456 14.17 -2.39 -23.45
CA MET A 456 14.21 -1.16 -22.63
C MET A 456 14.04 0.13 -23.43
N LEU A 457 14.49 0.12 -24.68
CA LEU A 457 14.38 1.23 -25.61
C LEU A 457 13.61 0.76 -26.84
N PRO A 458 12.26 0.65 -26.77
CA PRO A 458 11.46 0.22 -27.91
C PRO A 458 11.61 1.12 -29.14
N CYS A 459 12.07 2.37 -28.95
CA CYS A 459 12.43 3.30 -30.02
C CYS A 459 13.68 2.86 -30.79
N LEU A 460 14.57 2.08 -30.19
CA LEU A 460 15.70 1.42 -30.83
C LEU A 460 15.28 0.04 -31.32
N ARG A 461 14.37 0.02 -32.31
CA ARG A 461 14.09 -1.21 -33.03
C ARG A 461 15.34 -1.61 -33.79
N PHE A 462 16.07 -2.60 -33.29
CA PHE A 462 17.21 -3.22 -33.99
C PHE A 462 16.80 -4.03 -35.25
N ASN A 463 15.59 -3.80 -35.78
CA ASN A 463 15.11 -4.46 -36.98
C ASN A 463 16.00 -4.05 -38.17
N GLU A 464 16.42 -5.04 -38.94
CA GLU A 464 17.31 -4.86 -40.09
C GLU A 464 16.63 -4.13 -41.27
N ASP A 465 15.30 -3.90 -41.19
CA ASP A 465 14.46 -3.54 -42.34
C ASP A 465 13.87 -2.11 -42.35
N GLU A 466 14.19 -1.20 -41.42
CA GLU A 466 13.57 0.16 -41.40
C GLU A 466 14.58 1.33 -41.44
N GLU A 467 14.45 2.18 -42.46
CA GLU A 467 15.12 3.48 -42.63
C GLU A 467 14.55 4.55 -41.67
N SER A 468 14.75 4.40 -40.36
CA SER A 468 14.42 5.46 -39.39
C SER A 468 15.63 6.37 -39.11
N LEU A 469 15.40 7.68 -38.91
CA LEU A 469 16.46 8.65 -38.59
C LEU A 469 17.27 8.31 -37.32
N ASP A 470 16.69 7.58 -36.36
CA ASP A 470 17.40 7.11 -35.17
C ASP A 470 18.35 5.93 -35.48
N ASN A 471 18.13 5.20 -36.58
CA ASN A 471 19.04 4.13 -37.02
C ASN A 471 20.37 4.67 -37.55
N ASP A 472 20.40 5.88 -38.11
CA ASP A 472 21.65 6.48 -38.62
C ASP A 472 22.66 6.72 -37.50
N HIS A 473 22.21 7.19 -36.33
CA HIS A 473 23.08 7.43 -35.20
C HIS A 473 23.60 6.12 -34.58
N LEU A 474 22.75 5.09 -34.48
CA LEU A 474 23.15 3.78 -33.98
C LEU A 474 24.09 3.07 -34.97
N ALA A 475 23.86 3.23 -36.28
CA ALA A 475 24.76 2.77 -37.33
C ALA A 475 26.13 3.45 -37.20
N GLY A 476 26.15 4.75 -36.89
CA GLY A 476 27.38 5.48 -36.55
C GLY A 476 28.14 4.86 -35.38
N LEU A 477 27.47 4.59 -34.26
CA LEU A 477 28.10 3.93 -33.10
C LEU A 477 28.63 2.53 -33.45
N ARG A 478 27.87 1.74 -34.22
CA ARG A 478 28.29 0.41 -34.70
C ARG A 478 29.49 0.49 -35.63
N ALA A 479 29.53 1.48 -36.52
CA ALA A 479 30.65 1.70 -37.44
C ALA A 479 31.91 2.06 -36.67
N LEU A 480 31.82 2.95 -35.66
CA LEU A 480 32.94 3.28 -34.77
C LEU A 480 33.45 2.05 -34.01
N PHE A 481 32.52 1.27 -33.43
CA PHE A 481 32.86 0.04 -32.72
C PHE A 481 33.57 -0.98 -33.63
N THR A 482 33.03 -1.20 -34.84
CA THR A 482 33.59 -2.14 -35.82
C THR A 482 34.98 -1.69 -36.28
N THR A 483 35.12 -0.40 -36.62
CA THR A 483 36.39 0.20 -37.05
C THR A 483 37.47 0.04 -35.97
N PHE A 484 37.10 0.32 -34.71
CA PHE A 484 38.01 0.14 -33.58
C PHE A 484 38.42 -1.32 -33.38
N CYS A 485 37.46 -2.26 -33.42
CA CYS A 485 37.74 -3.69 -33.28
C CYS A 485 38.66 -4.20 -34.38
N GLU A 486 38.43 -3.80 -35.63
CA GLU A 486 39.28 -4.14 -36.78
C GLU A 486 40.69 -3.57 -36.62
N GLY A 487 40.81 -2.30 -36.23
CA GLY A 487 42.10 -1.66 -35.96
C GLY A 487 42.89 -2.36 -34.85
N LEU A 488 42.21 -2.74 -33.76
CA LEU A 488 42.85 -3.49 -32.66
C LEU A 488 43.29 -4.89 -33.10
N LEU A 489 42.44 -5.62 -33.84
CA LEU A 489 42.79 -6.95 -34.35
C LEU A 489 43.99 -6.88 -35.30
N GLN A 490 44.02 -5.89 -36.21
CA GLN A 490 45.17 -5.65 -37.08
C GLN A 490 46.45 -5.37 -36.27
N PHE A 491 46.36 -4.55 -35.22
CA PHE A 491 47.47 -4.27 -34.32
C PHE A 491 47.97 -5.52 -33.58
N MET A 492 47.05 -6.36 -33.08
CA MET A 492 47.39 -7.62 -32.41
C MET A 492 48.02 -8.62 -33.38
N HIS A 493 47.49 -8.76 -34.59
CA HIS A 493 48.06 -9.63 -35.62
C HIS A 493 49.43 -9.16 -36.11
N ALA A 494 49.64 -7.85 -36.28
CA ALA A 494 50.96 -7.30 -36.61
C ALA A 494 51.99 -7.54 -35.50
N SER A 495 51.52 -7.64 -34.25
CA SER A 495 52.35 -7.95 -33.10
C SER A 495 52.63 -9.45 -32.94
N ARG A 496 51.94 -10.34 -33.67
CA ARG A 496 52.06 -11.81 -33.57
C ARG A 496 53.46 -12.27 -34.01
N PRO A 497 54.11 -13.24 -33.31
CA PRO A 497 55.42 -13.70 -33.73
C PRO A 497 55.21 -14.48 -35.03
N SER A 498 56.16 -14.42 -35.96
CA SER A 498 56.04 -15.17 -37.21
C SER A 498 55.89 -16.66 -36.91
N LEU A 499 54.68 -17.20 -37.14
CA LEU A 499 54.32 -18.59 -36.86
C LEU A 499 54.96 -19.61 -37.82
N ALA A 500 55.84 -19.16 -38.72
CA ALA A 500 56.54 -19.98 -39.71
C ALA A 500 57.39 -21.12 -39.10
N ALA A 501 57.54 -21.18 -37.77
CA ALA A 501 58.33 -22.19 -37.06
C ALA A 501 57.53 -23.38 -36.46
N PHE A 502 56.19 -23.37 -36.48
CA PHE A 502 55.39 -24.44 -35.84
C PHE A 502 54.88 -25.52 -36.83
N PRO A 503 54.72 -26.80 -36.44
CA PRO A 503 54.18 -27.87 -37.28
C PRO A 503 52.67 -27.72 -37.57
N ALA A 504 52.24 -28.00 -38.81
CA ALA A 504 50.86 -27.83 -39.34
C ALA A 504 49.71 -28.29 -38.40
N GLU A 505 49.87 -29.41 -37.71
CA GLU A 505 48.83 -29.96 -36.81
C GLU A 505 48.63 -29.15 -35.52
N GLN A 506 49.65 -28.41 -35.07
CA GLN A 506 49.51 -27.50 -33.91
C GLN A 506 48.84 -26.18 -34.30
N HIS A 507 48.76 -25.82 -35.59
CA HIS A 507 48.17 -24.55 -36.03
C HIS A 507 46.65 -24.50 -35.81
N ALA A 508 45.90 -25.56 -36.12
CA ALA A 508 44.43 -25.52 -36.00
C ALA A 508 43.93 -25.36 -34.55
N GLN A 509 44.56 -26.06 -33.59
CA GLN A 509 44.25 -25.91 -32.16
C GLN A 509 44.71 -24.54 -31.62
N THR A 510 45.88 -24.05 -32.06
CA THR A 510 46.37 -22.74 -31.64
C THR A 510 45.60 -21.58 -32.26
N GLU A 511 45.06 -21.71 -33.47
CA GLU A 511 44.22 -20.68 -34.10
C GLU A 511 42.91 -20.47 -33.36
N THR A 512 42.22 -21.56 -32.98
CA THR A 512 40.97 -21.44 -32.20
C THR A 512 41.25 -20.85 -30.82
N SER A 513 42.34 -21.28 -30.17
CA SER A 513 42.79 -20.71 -28.90
C SER A 513 43.15 -19.22 -29.01
N TRP A 514 43.73 -18.79 -30.14
CA TRP A 514 44.10 -17.40 -30.38
C TRP A 514 42.87 -16.51 -30.59
N ALA A 515 41.92 -16.94 -31.42
CA ALA A 515 40.69 -16.18 -31.63
C ALA A 515 39.92 -15.95 -30.32
N VAL A 516 39.87 -16.96 -29.45
CA VAL A 516 39.28 -16.84 -28.11
C VAL A 516 40.06 -15.87 -27.22
N ALA A 517 41.40 -15.93 -27.24
CA ALA A 517 42.25 -15.02 -26.47
C ALA A 517 42.16 -13.57 -26.97
N GLU A 518 42.10 -13.36 -28.30
CA GLU A 518 41.93 -12.05 -28.93
C GLU A 518 40.57 -11.44 -28.56
N ALA A 519 39.49 -12.24 -28.65
CA ALA A 519 38.16 -11.80 -28.23
C ALA A 519 38.11 -11.43 -26.74
N ALA A 520 38.70 -12.25 -25.87
CA ALA A 520 38.79 -11.97 -24.43
C ALA A 520 39.62 -10.71 -24.12
N CYS A 521 40.73 -10.51 -24.83
CA CYS A 521 41.58 -9.32 -24.69
C CYS A 521 40.83 -8.05 -25.14
N LEU A 522 40.18 -8.09 -26.31
CA LEU A 522 39.38 -6.98 -26.83
C LEU A 522 38.27 -6.62 -25.86
N GLN A 523 37.53 -7.60 -25.35
CA GLN A 523 36.46 -7.38 -24.40
C GLN A 523 36.97 -6.76 -23.09
N ARG A 524 38.05 -7.31 -22.53
CA ARG A 524 38.65 -6.78 -21.29
C ARG A 524 39.14 -5.35 -21.47
N LEU A 525 39.79 -5.04 -22.60
CA LEU A 525 40.24 -3.69 -22.95
C LEU A 525 39.07 -2.72 -23.01
N LEU A 526 38.03 -3.05 -23.78
CA LEU A 526 36.84 -2.20 -23.93
C LEU A 526 36.15 -1.94 -22.59
N PHE A 527 36.03 -2.98 -21.75
CA PHE A 527 35.35 -2.85 -20.46
C PHE A 527 36.18 -2.05 -19.46
N GLN A 528 37.50 -2.25 -19.38
CA GLN A 528 38.36 -1.43 -18.54
C GLN A 528 38.38 0.04 -19.00
N ALA A 529 38.41 0.27 -20.31
CA ALA A 529 38.33 1.62 -20.87
C ALA A 529 36.96 2.27 -20.58
N ALA A 530 35.87 1.52 -20.62
CA ALA A 530 34.54 2.01 -20.23
C ALA A 530 34.42 2.30 -18.73
N VAL A 531 35.10 1.53 -17.87
CA VAL A 531 35.20 1.82 -16.42
C VAL A 531 35.98 3.11 -16.17
N ALA A 532 37.16 3.25 -16.79
CA ALA A 532 38.00 4.44 -16.66
C ALA A 532 37.35 5.71 -17.26
N GLY A 533 36.51 5.54 -18.28
CA GLY A 533 35.87 6.63 -19.00
C GLY A 533 36.76 7.31 -20.04
N PRO A 534 36.20 8.25 -20.83
CA PRO A 534 36.88 8.76 -22.03
C PRO A 534 38.20 9.47 -21.75
N ALA A 535 38.32 10.17 -20.61
CA ALA A 535 39.53 10.92 -20.25
C ALA A 535 40.73 10.01 -19.92
N ASP A 536 40.47 8.84 -19.35
CA ASP A 536 41.51 7.93 -18.84
C ASP A 536 41.60 6.61 -19.64
N CYS A 537 40.80 6.46 -20.71
CA CYS A 537 40.70 5.23 -21.48
C CYS A 537 42.02 4.78 -22.12
N SER A 538 42.84 5.72 -22.60
CA SER A 538 44.15 5.43 -23.22
C SER A 538 45.11 4.77 -22.23
N LYS A 539 45.10 5.23 -20.96
CA LYS A 539 45.92 4.65 -19.90
C LYS A 539 45.47 3.23 -19.56
N ALA A 540 44.16 3.04 -19.35
CA ALA A 540 43.59 1.71 -19.09
C ALA A 540 43.85 0.73 -20.24
N ALA A 541 43.68 1.18 -21.50
CA ALA A 541 43.96 0.36 -22.67
C ALA A 541 45.45 0.00 -22.78
N GLN A 542 46.34 0.92 -22.46
CA GLN A 542 47.79 0.66 -22.44
C GLN A 542 48.16 -0.41 -21.39
N GLU A 543 47.53 -0.39 -20.21
CA GLU A 543 47.75 -1.39 -19.16
C GLU A 543 47.31 -2.79 -19.62
N VAL A 544 46.12 -2.93 -20.22
CA VAL A 544 45.64 -4.22 -20.77
C VAL A 544 46.54 -4.75 -21.88
N LEU A 545 46.96 -3.87 -22.81
CA LEU A 545 47.85 -4.27 -23.90
C LEU A 545 49.23 -4.71 -23.38
N LEU A 546 49.74 -4.07 -22.32
CA LEU A 546 51.00 -4.45 -21.70
C LEU A 546 50.89 -5.82 -21.00
N GLU A 547 49.79 -6.07 -20.29
CA GLU A 547 49.51 -7.37 -19.68
C GLU A 547 49.40 -8.47 -20.73
N ALA A 548 48.62 -8.26 -21.80
CA ALA A 548 48.45 -9.21 -22.89
C ALA A 548 49.80 -9.56 -23.58
N ARG A 549 50.66 -8.56 -23.77
CA ARG A 549 52.03 -8.76 -24.29
C ARG A 549 52.88 -9.62 -23.35
N SER A 550 52.78 -9.37 -22.04
CA SER A 550 53.54 -10.12 -21.04
C SER A 550 53.11 -11.59 -20.96
N ALA A 551 51.80 -11.87 -21.08
CA ALA A 551 51.24 -13.21 -21.01
C ALA A 551 51.61 -14.07 -22.22
N ALA A 552 51.74 -13.47 -23.40
CA ALA A 552 52.04 -14.20 -24.62
C ALA A 552 53.55 -14.32 -24.93
N ALA A 553 54.42 -14.10 -23.93
CA ALA A 553 55.88 -14.25 -24.02
C ALA A 553 56.51 -13.49 -25.21
N PHE A 554 55.93 -12.34 -25.57
CA PHE A 554 56.40 -11.53 -26.67
C PHE A 554 57.66 -10.75 -26.28
N SER A 555 58.79 -11.09 -26.89
CA SER A 555 60.00 -10.27 -26.83
C SER A 555 59.99 -9.26 -27.99
N MET A 556 59.31 -8.14 -27.83
CA MET A 556 59.38 -7.03 -28.78
C MET A 556 60.39 -5.97 -28.29
N SER A 557 61.51 -5.84 -28.98
CA SER A 557 62.47 -4.75 -28.79
C SER A 557 62.17 -3.53 -29.68
N GLY A 558 60.96 -3.44 -30.22
CA GLY A 558 60.53 -2.36 -31.12
C GLY A 558 59.99 -1.16 -30.36
N SER A 559 60.37 0.05 -30.80
CA SER A 559 59.78 1.32 -30.35
C SER A 559 58.25 1.31 -30.54
N PRO A 560 57.46 1.96 -29.67
CA PRO A 560 56.02 2.15 -29.88
C PRO A 560 55.79 2.71 -31.30
N CYS A 561 55.00 2.00 -32.08
CA CYS A 561 54.67 2.36 -33.44
C CYS A 561 53.67 3.52 -33.44
N SER A 562 53.76 4.44 -34.41
CA SER A 562 52.81 5.55 -34.61
C SER A 562 51.34 5.09 -34.68
N ASP A 563 51.12 3.82 -35.01
CA ASP A 563 49.79 3.23 -35.17
C ASP A 563 49.03 3.08 -33.83
N GLN A 564 49.74 3.11 -32.69
CA GLN A 564 49.12 2.99 -31.37
C GLN A 564 48.36 4.26 -30.95
N GLU A 565 48.85 5.44 -31.31
CA GLU A 565 48.20 6.71 -30.97
C GLU A 565 46.84 6.84 -31.67
N GLY A 566 46.77 6.48 -32.96
CA GLY A 566 45.52 6.50 -33.72
C GLY A 566 44.47 5.53 -33.19
N LEU A 567 44.89 4.36 -32.67
CA LEU A 567 43.99 3.39 -32.04
C LEU A 567 43.36 3.96 -30.75
N PHE A 568 44.14 4.69 -29.94
CA PHE A 568 43.63 5.31 -28.71
C PHE A 568 42.68 6.47 -28.98
N GLU A 569 42.95 7.29 -30.01
CA GLU A 569 42.02 8.33 -30.45
C GLU A 569 40.68 7.74 -30.92
N GLN A 570 40.71 6.61 -31.62
CA GLN A 570 39.50 5.87 -32.01
C GLN A 570 38.73 5.34 -30.79
N LEU A 571 39.44 4.80 -29.79
CA LEU A 571 38.83 4.32 -28.54
C LEU A 571 38.17 5.46 -27.76
N GLU A 572 38.85 6.60 -27.62
CA GLU A 572 38.33 7.78 -26.93
C GLU A 572 37.07 8.32 -27.63
N THR A 573 37.10 8.38 -28.96
CA THR A 573 35.95 8.78 -29.78
C THR A 573 34.77 7.84 -29.59
N LEU A 574 35.01 6.52 -29.64
CA LEU A 574 33.99 5.50 -29.38
C LEU A 574 33.36 5.67 -27.98
N LEU A 575 34.17 5.87 -26.95
CA LEU A 575 33.68 5.99 -25.57
C LEU A 575 32.91 7.28 -25.30
N ARG A 576 33.27 8.40 -25.96
CA ARG A 576 32.48 9.64 -25.89
C ARG A 576 31.09 9.46 -26.48
N GLU A 577 30.99 8.82 -27.64
CA GLU A 577 29.70 8.51 -28.26
C GLU A 577 28.90 7.54 -27.38
N LEU A 578 29.55 6.49 -26.86
CA LEU A 578 28.95 5.51 -25.95
C LEU A 578 28.39 6.15 -24.68
N GLU A 579 29.08 7.15 -24.11
CA GLU A 579 28.61 7.91 -22.96
C GLU A 579 27.32 8.70 -23.29
N GLY A 580 27.28 9.35 -24.47
CA GLY A 580 26.07 10.01 -24.97
C GLY A 580 24.87 9.06 -25.06
N TRP A 581 25.08 7.85 -25.59
CA TRP A 581 24.06 6.80 -25.65
C TRP A 581 23.67 6.25 -24.28
N SER A 582 24.61 6.15 -23.36
CA SER A 582 24.37 5.73 -21.98
C SER A 582 23.49 6.72 -21.23
N LEU A 583 23.72 8.03 -21.43
CA LEU A 583 22.86 9.09 -20.91
C LEU A 583 21.47 9.08 -21.55
N LYS A 584 21.37 8.82 -22.87
CA LYS A 584 20.08 8.69 -23.57
C LYS A 584 19.26 7.52 -23.02
N LEU A 585 19.89 6.37 -22.76
CA LEU A 585 19.25 5.20 -22.15
C LEU A 585 18.65 5.55 -20.78
N GLN A 586 19.43 6.18 -19.91
CA GLN A 586 18.96 6.58 -18.57
C GLN A 586 17.82 7.60 -18.61
N ARG A 587 17.80 8.50 -19.60
CA ARG A 587 16.78 9.55 -19.71
C ARG A 587 15.48 9.09 -20.35
N HIS A 588 15.52 8.11 -21.25
CA HIS A 588 14.35 7.70 -22.03
C HIS A 588 13.37 6.87 -21.20
N CYS A 589 13.87 5.88 -20.46
CA CYS A 589 13.08 4.99 -19.61
C CYS A 589 13.73 4.84 -18.22
N PRO A 590 13.79 5.91 -17.41
CA PRO A 590 14.54 5.89 -16.14
C PRO A 590 14.03 4.83 -15.16
N GLN A 591 12.71 4.61 -15.08
CA GLN A 591 12.14 3.60 -14.19
C GLN A 591 12.58 2.19 -14.58
N ASP A 592 12.48 1.86 -15.87
CA ASP A 592 12.86 0.54 -16.37
C ASP A 592 14.36 0.33 -16.20
N TRP A 593 15.18 1.32 -16.54
CA TRP A 593 16.64 1.26 -16.36
C TRP A 593 17.03 1.07 -14.90
N ASN A 594 16.42 1.81 -13.97
CA ASN A 594 16.67 1.67 -12.53
C ASN A 594 16.31 0.27 -12.04
N CYS A 595 15.21 -0.29 -12.55
CA CYS A 595 14.80 -1.64 -12.25
C CYS A 595 15.82 -2.68 -12.75
N LEU A 596 16.24 -2.60 -14.02
CA LEU A 596 17.23 -3.52 -14.57
C LEU A 596 18.60 -3.39 -13.92
N SER A 597 19.08 -2.16 -13.70
CA SER A 597 20.37 -1.92 -13.06
C SER A 597 20.40 -2.46 -11.63
N SER A 598 19.31 -2.29 -10.86
CA SER A 598 19.17 -2.92 -9.54
C SER A 598 19.26 -4.45 -9.61
N VAL A 599 18.60 -5.06 -10.59
CA VAL A 599 18.67 -6.51 -10.82
C VAL A 599 20.09 -6.94 -11.19
N LEU A 600 20.74 -6.28 -12.14
CA LEU A 600 22.11 -6.59 -12.56
C LEU A 600 23.11 -6.46 -11.41
N VAL A 601 23.07 -5.35 -10.66
CA VAL A 601 23.97 -5.10 -9.53
C VAL A 601 23.78 -6.15 -8.43
N GLY A 602 22.54 -6.43 -8.04
CA GLY A 602 22.25 -7.45 -7.02
C GLY A 602 22.65 -8.87 -7.46
N SER A 603 22.71 -9.12 -8.78
CA SER A 603 23.14 -10.40 -9.33
C SER A 603 24.67 -10.54 -9.35
N ILE A 604 25.39 -9.48 -9.71
CA ILE A 604 26.86 -9.50 -9.77
C ILE A 604 27.46 -9.44 -8.36
N HIS A 605 26.80 -8.73 -7.44
CA HIS A 605 27.27 -8.55 -6.08
C HIS A 605 26.11 -8.75 -5.07
N PRO A 606 25.82 -10.00 -4.67
CA PRO A 606 24.71 -10.33 -3.76
C PRO A 606 24.80 -9.63 -2.41
N ALA A 607 26.00 -9.29 -1.95
CA ALA A 607 26.19 -8.54 -0.69
C ALA A 607 25.86 -7.04 -0.81
N ALA A 608 25.72 -6.51 -2.04
CA ALA A 608 25.32 -5.14 -2.32
C ALA A 608 23.82 -5.01 -2.61
N VAL A 609 23.00 -5.98 -2.20
CA VAL A 609 21.55 -5.77 -2.13
C VAL A 609 21.36 -4.53 -1.26
N LEU A 610 21.06 -3.41 -1.94
CA LEU A 610 20.83 -2.13 -1.30
C LEU A 610 19.83 -2.38 -0.18
N PRO A 611 20.12 -1.97 1.05
CA PRO A 611 19.17 -2.14 2.14
C PRO A 611 17.85 -1.57 1.65
N GLN A 612 16.84 -2.43 1.51
CA GLN A 612 15.50 -1.94 1.24
C GLN A 612 15.21 -0.90 2.33
N PRO A 613 14.65 0.27 1.95
CA PRO A 613 14.42 1.35 2.90
C PRO A 613 13.75 0.74 4.12
N ALA A 614 14.41 0.79 5.28
CA ALA A 614 14.02 0.04 6.46
C ALA A 614 12.52 0.22 6.69
N THR A 615 11.74 -0.78 6.30
CA THR A 615 10.31 -0.76 6.49
C THR A 615 10.09 -0.80 8.00
N ALA A 616 9.14 -0.01 8.48
CA ALA A 616 8.87 0.18 9.91
C ALA A 616 8.22 -1.08 10.53
N GLU A 617 8.75 -2.27 10.22
CA GLU A 617 8.14 -3.60 10.44
C GLU A 617 7.95 -3.96 11.92
N ASN A 618 8.56 -3.24 12.87
CA ASN A 618 8.42 -3.56 14.30
C ASN A 618 7.44 -2.67 15.09
N GLN A 619 6.72 -1.74 14.47
CA GLN A 619 5.72 -0.91 15.18
C GLN A 619 4.26 -1.22 14.83
N ALA A 620 3.98 -1.98 13.77
CA ALA A 620 2.61 -2.15 13.27
C ALA A 620 1.69 -3.06 14.12
N PHE A 621 2.22 -3.82 15.08
CA PHE A 621 1.42 -4.71 15.96
C PHE A 621 1.22 -4.18 17.39
N GLN A 622 1.60 -2.93 17.67
CA GLN A 622 1.27 -2.24 18.91
C GLN A 622 0.19 -1.16 18.69
N VAL A 623 -1.01 -1.57 18.26
CA VAL A 623 -2.23 -0.73 18.37
C VAL A 623 -3.39 -1.58 18.88
#